data_AF-A0A419HMV7-F1
#
_entry.id   AF-A0A419HMV7-F1
#
_cell.length_a   1.000
_cell.length_b   1.000
_cell.length_c   1.000
_cell.angle_alpha   90.00
_cell.angle_beta   90.00
_cell.angle_gamma   90.00
#
_symmetry.space_group_name_H-M   'P 1'
#
loop_
_entity.id
_entity.type
_entity.pdbx_description
1 polymer ?
#
loop_
_entity_poly.entity_id
_entity_poly.type
_entity_poly.pdbx_seq_one_letter_code
_entity_poly.pdbx_strand_id
1 'polypeptide(L)'
;MSSKTVADTFLAEQGGKPSGNTALQRVILPRLGDPLDVRALYLEEDKSNRQRTRTLSRTAGQIPPQSEVSFATYFNAFPASYWRKWTSLSEVFLRLKLRGNCRVDIYRSKADGQQIHVVGDVVKTEGELEFALELAPFEDGGWYWFDITSEEDEVSLLEGGWHAGHEAPGKGSIAIGICTYNRPDDCVAALAAVGEDPAVFGAIDSIVVADQGNKHVKDAEGFDEAKAALGDKLRIEYQGNMGGSGGFARGVYEALTASQADHILLMDDDIVVEPDSILRLLAMSRYATDRMLVGGQMLNLQARSHLHSMGEVVDRWQFMWGAAPNVRYDHDFARRPLRRSARLHRRIDVDYNGWWMCMIPRSVAEEIGLPLPLFIKWDDAEYGLRAQAHGYPTASLPGAAIWHMPWSDKDDATDWQAYFHLRNRLVVAALHGPANPKGIIRSSLKATMKHLLCLEYSTVALQDMAIKDFMAGPDNLFELLPTALGKVREKRGTFPDGTILPTARQLPLPSMDPLHAASFLKVPVGKVNIAKTAFKALLHNFSKANPVHHERPQVNVPAQDARWFLLSRLDGATVSVADGRGVAYRKRDNKVFRKLLFTQLRNYWKLQREYPRLVEQYRKALPTLTSVESWQKIFKP
;
A
#
# COMPACT_ATOMS: atom_id res chain seq x y z
N MET A 1 37.57 34.41 39.17
CA MET A 1 37.38 33.01 38.75
C MET A 1 35.92 32.87 38.34
N SER A 2 35.64 33.02 37.04
CA SER A 2 34.29 33.09 36.49
C SER A 2 33.85 31.69 36.04
N SER A 3 32.67 31.26 36.48
CA SER A 3 32.08 29.96 36.17
C SER A 3 31.60 29.93 34.72
N LYS A 4 32.29 29.18 33.87
CA LYS A 4 31.77 28.77 32.56
C LYS A 4 30.69 27.71 32.75
N THR A 5 29.53 27.95 32.18
CA THR A 5 28.40 27.01 32.14
C THR A 5 28.63 25.97 31.04
N VAL A 6 28.20 24.73 31.27
CA VAL A 6 28.37 23.58 30.37
C VAL A 6 27.84 23.83 28.94
N ALA A 7 26.90 24.77 28.76
CA ALA A 7 26.38 25.18 27.45
C ALA A 7 27.42 25.91 26.56
N ASP A 8 28.34 26.68 27.15
CA ASP A 8 29.34 27.44 26.39
C ASP A 8 30.48 26.56 25.86
N THR A 9 30.56 25.31 26.32
CA THR A 9 31.61 24.37 25.91
C THR A 9 31.17 23.53 24.70
N PHE A 10 29.86 23.44 24.43
CA PHE A 10 29.33 22.70 23.26
C PHE A 10 29.36 23.52 21.96
N LEU A 11 29.33 24.85 22.05
CA LEU A 11 29.29 25.73 20.87
C LEU A 11 30.68 26.11 20.32
N ALA A 12 31.76 25.80 21.04
CA ALA A 12 33.11 26.25 20.68
C ALA A 12 33.96 25.26 19.87
N GLU A 13 33.48 24.02 19.64
CA GLU A 13 34.22 23.00 18.85
C GLU A 13 33.66 22.76 17.43
N GLN A 14 32.65 23.50 16.97
CA GLN A 14 32.13 23.38 15.59
C GLN A 14 32.83 24.31 14.58
N GLY A 15 34.17 24.40 14.67
CA GLY A 15 35.02 25.12 13.71
C GLY A 15 35.48 24.29 12.50
N GLY A 16 34.86 23.14 12.24
CA GLY A 16 35.13 22.31 11.07
C GLY A 16 34.01 22.45 10.04
N LYS A 17 34.32 22.83 8.80
CA LYS A 17 33.38 22.73 7.67
C LYS A 17 32.77 21.31 7.65
N PRO A 18 31.44 21.13 7.57
CA PRO A 18 30.88 19.80 7.49
C PRO A 18 31.35 19.11 6.20
N SER A 19 32.11 18.03 6.35
CA SER A 19 32.56 17.16 5.27
C SER A 19 31.43 16.18 4.92
N GLY A 20 30.47 16.66 4.11
CA GLY A 20 29.40 15.89 3.47
C GLY A 20 28.02 16.56 3.59
N ASN A 21 27.30 16.64 2.47
CA ASN A 21 26.06 17.43 2.33
C ASN A 21 25.01 16.67 1.50
N THR A 22 24.61 15.48 1.94
CA THR A 22 23.64 14.67 1.18
C THR A 22 22.24 14.88 1.71
N ALA A 23 21.32 15.36 0.86
CA ALA A 23 19.90 15.46 1.20
C ALA A 23 19.28 14.06 1.37
N LEU A 24 18.60 13.85 2.50
CA LEU A 24 17.82 12.66 2.82
C LEU A 24 16.35 12.86 2.47
N GLN A 25 15.85 14.07 2.73
CA GLN A 25 14.46 14.46 2.55
C GLN A 25 14.39 15.97 2.36
N ARG A 26 13.80 16.45 1.26
CA ARG A 26 13.57 17.90 1.07
C ARG A 26 12.33 18.33 1.85
N VAL A 27 12.32 19.59 2.28
CA VAL A 27 11.09 20.26 2.71
C VAL A 27 10.31 20.65 1.46
N ILE A 28 9.10 20.11 1.33
CA ILE A 28 8.24 20.28 0.16
C ILE A 28 6.91 20.93 0.52
N LEU A 29 6.33 21.67 -0.43
CA LEU A 29 5.11 22.45 -0.27
C LEU A 29 4.05 22.04 -1.31
N PRO A 30 2.75 22.15 -0.98
CA PRO A 30 1.65 21.64 -1.82
C PRO A 30 1.60 22.32 -3.19
N ARG A 31 1.06 21.65 -4.21
CA ARG A 31 0.85 22.29 -5.52
C ARG A 31 -0.21 23.37 -5.39
N LEU A 32 -0.20 24.36 -6.30
CA LEU A 32 -1.17 25.47 -6.27
C LEU A 32 -2.63 24.97 -6.30
N GLY A 33 -2.89 23.91 -7.06
CA GLY A 33 -4.21 23.27 -7.19
C GLY A 33 -4.55 22.24 -6.11
N ASP A 34 -3.66 21.96 -5.16
CA ASP A 34 -3.96 20.97 -4.12
C ASP A 34 -5.00 21.53 -3.12
N PRO A 35 -6.06 20.75 -2.83
CA PRO A 35 -7.10 21.14 -1.88
C PRO A 35 -6.57 21.23 -0.44
N LEU A 36 -7.29 21.94 0.44
CA LEU A 36 -6.82 22.27 1.79
C LEU A 36 -6.55 21.04 2.67
N ASP A 37 -7.32 19.97 2.49
CA ASP A 37 -7.10 18.68 3.15
C ASP A 37 -5.75 18.07 2.75
N VAL A 38 -5.38 18.13 1.46
CA VAL A 38 -4.08 17.67 0.96
C VAL A 38 -2.94 18.55 1.48
N ARG A 39 -3.16 19.86 1.66
CA ARG A 39 -2.14 20.76 2.24
C ARG A 39 -1.71 20.34 3.64
N ALA A 40 -2.59 19.72 4.42
CA ALA A 40 -2.28 19.22 5.77
C ALA A 40 -1.19 18.13 5.79
N LEU A 41 -0.88 17.51 4.64
CA LEU A 41 0.25 16.59 4.52
C LEU A 41 1.62 17.30 4.48
N TYR A 42 1.63 18.62 4.24
CA TYR A 42 2.85 19.40 4.02
C TYR A 42 3.06 20.44 5.13
N LEU A 43 2.02 21.19 5.50
CA LEU A 43 2.11 22.18 6.58
C LEU A 43 0.82 22.24 7.40
N GLU A 44 0.97 22.56 8.69
CA GLU A 44 -0.13 22.87 9.59
C GLU A 44 -0.04 24.36 9.95
N GLU A 45 -1.00 25.15 9.49
CA GLU A 45 -1.09 26.59 9.78
C GLU A 45 -1.87 26.80 11.08
N ASP A 46 -1.37 27.65 11.99
CA ASP A 46 -2.13 27.99 13.17
C ASP A 46 -3.42 28.74 12.80
N LYS A 47 -4.50 28.44 13.53
CA LYS A 47 -5.82 29.01 13.23
C LYS A 47 -5.92 30.51 13.50
N SER A 48 -4.99 31.07 14.26
CA SER A 48 -4.90 32.52 14.51
C SER A 48 -4.22 33.29 13.37
N ASN A 49 -3.57 32.60 12.43
CA ASN A 49 -2.98 33.23 11.25
C ASN A 49 -4.06 33.97 10.44
N ARG A 50 -3.82 35.25 10.13
CA ARG A 50 -4.76 36.09 9.37
C ARG A 50 -4.80 35.75 7.89
N GLN A 51 -3.69 35.23 7.37
CA GLN A 51 -3.50 34.86 5.97
C GLN A 51 -2.88 33.47 5.91
N ARG A 52 -3.05 32.80 4.77
CA ARG A 52 -2.43 31.50 4.52
C ARG A 52 -1.03 31.66 3.97
N THR A 53 -0.21 30.64 4.21
CA THR A 53 1.09 30.46 3.56
C THR A 53 0.90 30.36 2.05
N ARG A 54 1.68 31.14 1.31
CA ARG A 54 1.67 31.10 -0.16
C ARG A 54 2.79 30.22 -0.66
N THR A 55 2.46 29.19 -1.41
CA THR A 55 3.46 28.37 -2.10
C THR A 55 4.02 29.12 -3.32
N LEU A 56 5.34 29.29 -3.37
CA LEU A 56 6.05 29.89 -4.50
C LEU A 56 6.54 28.82 -5.49
N SER A 57 7.05 27.70 -4.96
CA SER A 57 7.46 26.52 -5.72
C SER A 57 7.22 25.27 -4.87
N ARG A 58 7.56 24.08 -5.39
CA ARG A 58 7.50 22.83 -4.61
C ARG A 58 8.42 22.82 -3.39
N THR A 59 9.40 23.71 -3.29
CA THR A 59 10.39 23.77 -2.20
C THR A 59 10.50 25.14 -1.53
N ALA A 60 9.73 26.13 -2.00
CA ALA A 60 9.78 27.51 -1.49
C ALA A 60 8.39 28.10 -1.24
N GLY A 61 8.23 28.87 -0.16
CA GLY A 61 6.96 29.44 0.25
C GLY A 61 7.11 30.71 1.09
N GLN A 62 6.04 31.48 1.17
CA GLN A 62 5.92 32.73 1.94
C GLN A 62 4.95 32.55 3.09
N ILE A 63 5.45 32.77 4.29
CA ILE A 63 4.70 32.76 5.55
C ILE A 63 4.35 34.22 5.89
N PRO A 64 3.06 34.56 6.05
CA PRO A 64 2.64 35.93 6.35
C PRO A 64 3.22 36.44 7.67
N PRO A 65 3.21 37.76 7.92
CA PRO A 65 3.54 38.32 9.23
C PRO A 65 2.68 37.75 10.37
N GLN A 66 3.23 37.76 11.58
CA GLN A 66 2.55 37.39 12.84
C GLN A 66 1.82 36.04 12.72
N SER A 67 2.50 35.05 12.14
CA SER A 67 1.93 33.75 11.81
C SER A 67 2.84 32.62 12.30
N GLU A 68 2.23 31.51 12.69
CA GLU A 68 2.94 30.28 13.02
C GLU A 68 2.57 29.18 12.02
N VAL A 69 3.59 28.51 11.48
CA VAL A 69 3.43 27.39 10.55
C VAL A 69 4.27 26.23 11.04
N SER A 70 3.61 25.11 11.31
CA SER A 70 4.27 23.88 11.74
C SER A 70 4.52 22.96 10.56
N PHE A 71 5.72 22.39 10.50
CA PHE A 71 6.10 21.35 9.54
C PHE A 71 6.03 19.95 10.19
N ALA A 72 5.28 19.81 11.28
CA ALA A 72 4.94 18.55 11.91
C ALA A 72 3.90 17.76 11.09
N THR A 73 4.25 17.44 9.85
CA THR A 73 3.35 16.89 8.83
C THR A 73 3.94 15.67 8.18
N TYR A 74 3.11 14.93 7.46
CA TYR A 74 3.48 13.66 6.85
C TYR A 74 4.71 13.76 5.94
N PHE A 75 4.79 14.78 5.09
CA PHE A 75 5.90 14.94 4.15
C PHE A 75 7.09 15.74 4.70
N ASN A 76 6.95 16.57 5.73
CA ASN A 76 8.04 17.45 6.17
C ASN A 76 8.64 17.08 7.53
N ALA A 77 7.92 16.36 8.38
CA ALA A 77 8.52 15.75 9.56
C ALA A 77 9.49 14.62 9.15
N PHE A 78 10.54 14.43 9.94
CA PHE A 78 11.54 13.40 9.72
C PHE A 78 11.27 12.17 10.58
N PRO A 79 11.10 10.97 10.00
CA PRO A 79 10.77 9.73 10.71
C PRO A 79 11.99 9.14 11.43
N ALA A 80 12.53 9.88 12.42
CA ALA A 80 13.82 9.65 13.07
C ALA A 80 14.03 8.21 13.55
N SER A 81 13.00 7.56 14.11
CA SER A 81 13.11 6.17 14.58
C SER A 81 13.38 5.14 13.49
N TYR A 82 12.91 5.38 12.25
CA TYR A 82 13.18 4.49 11.12
C TYR A 82 14.64 4.61 10.67
N TRP A 83 15.13 5.84 10.55
CA TRP A 83 16.53 6.10 10.19
C TRP A 83 17.48 5.55 11.25
N ARG A 84 17.20 5.78 12.53
CA ARG A 84 17.97 5.21 13.65
C ARG A 84 18.03 3.68 13.59
N LYS A 85 16.92 3.04 13.25
CA LYS A 85 16.83 1.57 13.27
C LYS A 85 17.59 0.92 12.11
N TRP A 86 17.46 1.50 10.92
CA TRP A 86 17.81 0.82 9.68
C TRP A 86 19.07 1.35 9.02
N THR A 87 19.60 2.51 9.44
CA THR A 87 20.74 3.17 8.80
C THR A 87 21.95 3.29 9.70
N SER A 88 23.11 3.56 9.09
CA SER A 88 24.36 3.84 9.79
C SER A 88 24.43 5.24 10.43
N LEU A 89 23.41 6.09 10.25
CA LEU A 89 23.42 7.46 10.75
C LEU A 89 23.20 7.51 12.27
N SER A 90 24.08 8.21 12.97
CA SER A 90 23.92 8.56 14.38
C SER A 90 23.27 9.93 14.60
N GLU A 91 23.32 10.79 13.59
CA GLU A 91 22.84 12.16 13.61
C GLU A 91 22.30 12.57 12.24
N VAL A 92 21.43 13.59 12.23
CA VAL A 92 20.89 14.23 11.03
C VAL A 92 20.90 15.74 11.18
N PHE A 93 20.93 16.45 10.05
CA PHE A 93 21.04 17.90 10.01
C PHE A 93 19.79 18.50 9.38
N LEU A 94 19.09 19.37 10.10
CA LEU A 94 18.07 20.22 9.49
C LEU A 94 18.74 21.47 8.95
N ARG A 95 18.59 21.74 7.65
CA ARG A 95 19.10 22.94 6.98
C ARG A 95 17.93 23.74 6.42
N LEU A 96 17.89 25.03 6.71
CA LEU A 96 16.85 25.95 6.24
C LEU A 96 17.48 27.23 5.72
N LYS A 97 17.06 27.66 4.54
CA LYS A 97 17.41 28.97 3.97
C LYS A 97 16.19 29.88 4.04
N LEU A 98 16.31 30.95 4.81
CA LEU A 98 15.20 31.82 5.19
C LEU A 98 15.53 33.28 4.90
N ARG A 99 14.52 34.03 4.49
CA ARG A 99 14.55 35.49 4.38
C ARG A 99 13.37 36.08 5.14
N GLY A 100 13.61 37.12 5.93
CA GLY A 100 12.65 37.75 6.83
C GLY A 100 13.02 37.55 8.30
N ASN A 101 12.35 38.29 9.17
CA ASN A 101 12.52 38.19 10.62
C ASN A 101 11.63 37.07 11.18
N CYS A 102 12.25 35.97 11.63
CA CYS A 102 11.54 34.80 12.12
C CYS A 102 12.32 34.02 13.17
N ARG A 103 11.59 33.19 13.90
CA ARG A 103 12.13 32.15 14.77
C ARG A 103 11.82 30.78 14.21
N VAL A 104 12.79 29.86 14.30
CA VAL A 104 12.62 28.45 14.00
C VAL A 104 12.78 27.66 15.28
N ASP A 105 11.79 26.81 15.60
CA ASP A 105 11.85 25.91 16.75
C ASP A 105 11.79 24.45 16.30
N ILE A 106 12.70 23.63 16.82
CA ILE A 106 12.82 22.21 16.50
C ILE A 106 12.23 21.40 17.64
N TYR A 107 11.44 20.42 17.27
CA TYR A 107 10.77 19.52 18.19
C TYR A 107 11.06 18.07 17.83
N ARG A 108 10.96 17.22 18.85
CA ARG A 108 10.88 15.78 18.67
C ARG A 108 9.71 15.18 19.42
N SER A 109 9.43 13.92 19.12
CA SER A 109 8.47 13.13 19.87
C SER A 109 9.08 11.85 20.43
N LYS A 110 8.55 11.37 21.55
CA LYS A 110 8.73 9.99 22.01
C LYS A 110 7.79 9.05 21.26
N ALA A 111 7.98 7.73 21.40
CA ALA A 111 7.11 6.71 20.79
C ALA A 111 5.63 6.75 21.24
N ASP A 112 5.33 7.38 22.38
CA ASP A 112 3.96 7.60 22.86
C ASP A 112 3.31 8.89 22.31
N GLY A 113 4.04 9.66 21.52
CA GLY A 113 3.60 10.94 20.95
C GLY A 113 3.85 12.16 21.84
N GLN A 114 4.48 12.01 23.01
CA GLN A 114 4.86 13.17 23.84
C GLN A 114 5.85 14.06 23.07
N GLN A 115 5.48 15.33 22.89
CA GLN A 115 6.29 16.32 22.20
C GLN A 115 7.31 16.96 23.14
N ILE A 116 8.51 17.23 22.63
CA ILE A 116 9.63 17.81 23.36
C ILE A 116 10.26 18.88 22.48
N HIS A 117 10.34 20.10 22.99
CA HIS A 117 11.15 21.16 22.38
C HIS A 117 12.64 20.82 22.53
N VAL A 118 13.39 20.95 21.45
CA VAL A 118 14.81 20.57 21.38
C VAL A 118 15.69 21.81 21.45
N VAL A 119 15.50 22.72 20.50
CA VAL A 119 16.26 23.96 20.36
C VAL A 119 15.50 24.91 19.43
N GLY A 120 15.83 26.19 19.44
CA GLY A 120 15.35 27.14 18.45
C GLY A 120 16.34 28.28 18.24
N ASP A 121 16.26 28.93 17.08
CA ASP A 121 17.12 30.05 16.69
C ASP A 121 16.35 31.10 15.86
N VAL A 122 16.92 32.29 15.71
CA VAL A 122 16.28 33.45 15.08
C VAL A 122 17.06 33.91 13.85
N VAL A 123 16.34 34.15 12.76
CA VAL A 123 16.85 34.84 11.56
C VAL A 123 16.30 36.26 11.56
N LYS A 124 17.16 37.27 11.44
CA LYS A 124 16.73 38.69 11.47
C LYS A 124 16.42 39.28 10.09
N THR A 125 17.13 38.85 9.05
CA THR A 125 17.00 39.45 7.70
C THR A 125 17.08 38.39 6.61
N GLU A 126 18.19 37.66 6.52
CA GLU A 126 18.36 36.51 5.64
C GLU A 126 19.48 35.66 6.24
N GLY A 127 19.33 34.34 6.19
CA GLY A 127 20.29 33.44 6.80
C GLY A 127 20.02 31.98 6.47
N GLU A 128 21.07 31.19 6.63
CA GLU A 128 20.99 29.74 6.61
C GLU A 128 21.13 29.24 8.04
N LEU A 129 20.15 28.47 8.50
CA LEU A 129 20.17 27.80 9.80
C LEU A 129 20.51 26.33 9.60
N GLU A 130 21.36 25.81 10.46
CA GLU A 130 21.72 24.39 10.52
C GLU A 130 21.58 23.89 11.96
N PHE A 131 20.90 22.75 12.13
CA PHE A 131 20.75 22.09 13.43
C PHE A 131 21.19 20.64 13.34
N ALA A 132 22.24 20.27 14.10
CA ALA A 132 22.69 18.89 14.26
C ALA A 132 21.82 18.19 15.33
N LEU A 133 21.25 17.03 14.98
CA LEU A 133 20.24 16.35 15.79
C LEU A 133 20.57 14.85 15.92
N GLU A 134 20.83 14.41 17.15
CA GLU A 134 21.16 13.01 17.45
C GLU A 134 19.95 12.07 17.29
N LEU A 135 20.18 10.90 16.69
CA LEU A 135 19.18 9.85 16.55
C LEU A 135 19.11 8.90 17.75
N ALA A 136 20.01 9.02 18.73
CA ALA A 136 20.06 8.13 19.90
C ALA A 136 18.70 7.91 20.62
N PRO A 137 17.84 8.92 20.86
CA PRO A 137 16.63 8.77 21.69
C PRO A 137 15.40 8.18 20.96
N PHE A 138 15.55 7.56 19.78
CA PHE A 138 14.43 7.09 18.94
C PHE A 138 14.37 5.56 18.73
N GLU A 139 14.69 4.76 19.75
CA GLU A 139 14.79 3.28 19.65
C GLU A 139 13.51 2.60 19.11
N ASP A 140 12.36 2.98 19.66
CA ASP A 140 11.06 2.34 19.40
C ASP A 140 10.02 3.29 18.80
N GLY A 141 10.42 4.54 18.52
CA GLY A 141 9.54 5.51 17.90
C GLY A 141 10.04 6.95 18.02
N GLY A 142 9.33 7.83 17.32
CA GLY A 142 9.47 9.27 17.34
C GLY A 142 9.90 9.85 16.00
N TRP A 143 9.66 11.16 15.91
CA TRP A 143 9.86 12.03 14.76
C TRP A 143 10.59 13.29 15.19
N TYR A 144 11.31 13.92 14.26
CA TYR A 144 11.71 15.32 14.34
C TYR A 144 10.83 16.18 13.42
N TRP A 145 10.61 17.44 13.79
CA TRP A 145 10.03 18.46 12.91
C TRP A 145 10.48 19.84 13.37
N PHE A 146 10.12 20.86 12.59
CA PHE A 146 10.36 22.25 12.94
C PHE A 146 9.10 23.10 12.70
N ASP A 147 8.99 24.20 13.44
CA ASP A 147 7.94 25.20 13.29
C ASP A 147 8.63 26.55 12.99
N ILE A 148 7.98 27.38 12.16
CA ILE A 148 8.44 28.74 11.85
C ILE A 148 7.40 29.72 12.36
N THR A 149 7.86 30.68 13.17
CA THR A 149 7.06 31.80 13.67
C THR A 149 7.59 33.09 13.08
N SER A 150 6.76 33.81 12.32
CA SER A 150 7.09 35.12 11.75
C SER A 150 6.75 36.25 12.71
N GLU A 151 7.56 37.30 12.67
CA GLU A 151 7.36 38.52 13.47
C GLU A 151 6.55 39.56 12.68
N GLU A 152 7.02 40.81 12.56
CA GLU A 152 6.28 41.89 11.88
C GLU A 152 6.32 41.80 10.35
N ASP A 153 7.30 41.09 9.79
CA ASP A 153 7.53 40.98 8.34
C ASP A 153 7.13 39.59 7.79
N GLU A 154 6.90 39.53 6.47
CA GLU A 154 6.73 38.26 5.77
C GLU A 154 8.05 37.47 5.75
N VAL A 155 7.94 36.15 5.87
CA VAL A 155 9.08 35.23 5.91
C VAL A 155 9.03 34.32 4.69
N SER A 156 10.09 34.30 3.90
CA SER A 156 10.26 33.37 2.79
C SER A 156 11.12 32.18 3.22
N LEU A 157 10.55 30.98 3.18
CA LEU A 157 11.30 29.73 3.12
C LEU A 157 11.77 29.55 1.68
N LEU A 158 13.07 29.69 1.45
CA LEU A 158 13.67 29.61 0.11
C LEU A 158 14.07 28.17 -0.23
N GLU A 159 14.58 27.44 0.76
CA GLU A 159 14.99 26.05 0.64
C GLU A 159 15.01 25.40 2.04
N GLY A 160 14.76 24.11 2.11
CA GLY A 160 14.91 23.35 3.35
C GLY A 160 15.08 21.87 3.11
N GLY A 161 15.77 21.19 4.03
CA GLY A 161 15.96 19.75 3.94
C GLY A 161 16.54 19.13 5.20
N TRP A 162 16.36 17.82 5.30
CA TRP A 162 17.05 16.95 6.25
C TRP A 162 18.25 16.31 5.53
N HIS A 163 19.43 16.39 6.11
CA HIS A 163 20.69 15.99 5.49
C HIS A 163 21.45 15.01 6.39
N ALA A 164 22.27 14.17 5.78
CA ALA A 164 23.31 13.42 6.47
C ALA A 164 24.60 14.24 6.51
N GLY A 165 25.41 14.03 7.56
CA GLY A 165 26.70 14.69 7.75
C GLY A 165 27.83 14.16 6.87
N HIS A 166 27.58 13.16 6.02
CA HIS A 166 28.56 12.56 5.11
C HIS A 166 27.92 12.26 3.74
N GLU A 167 28.74 11.84 2.77
CA GLU A 167 28.26 11.42 1.45
C GLU A 167 27.53 10.07 1.52
N ALA A 168 26.45 9.93 0.74
CA ALA A 168 25.73 8.67 0.69
C ALA A 168 26.57 7.56 0.03
N PRO A 169 26.59 6.34 0.59
CA PRO A 169 27.30 5.21 0.00
C PRO A 169 26.80 4.84 -1.41
N GLY A 170 27.70 4.34 -2.26
CA GLY A 170 27.38 3.88 -3.62
C GLY A 170 27.01 5.00 -4.60
N LYS A 171 26.70 4.65 -5.86
CA LYS A 171 26.28 5.62 -6.89
C LYS A 171 24.81 6.03 -6.70
N GLY A 172 23.94 5.07 -6.40
CA GLY A 172 22.53 5.31 -6.15
C GLY A 172 21.68 5.45 -7.41
N SER A 173 21.94 4.66 -8.44
CA SER A 173 21.10 4.63 -9.65
C SER A 173 19.87 3.74 -9.51
N ILE A 174 18.76 4.10 -10.18
CA ILE A 174 17.47 3.40 -10.09
C ILE A 174 17.00 2.91 -11.47
N ALA A 175 16.63 1.64 -11.58
CA ALA A 175 15.81 1.11 -12.67
C ALA A 175 14.35 1.03 -12.22
N ILE A 176 13.45 1.76 -12.88
CA ILE A 176 12.01 1.75 -12.56
C ILE A 176 11.30 0.70 -13.42
N GLY A 177 10.49 -0.14 -12.79
CA GLY A 177 9.57 -1.06 -13.46
C GLY A 177 8.12 -0.67 -13.18
N ILE A 178 7.37 -0.36 -14.24
CA ILE A 178 5.95 0.01 -14.20
C ILE A 178 5.13 -1.10 -14.86
N CYS A 179 4.13 -1.62 -14.15
CA CYS A 179 3.16 -2.57 -14.70
C CYS A 179 1.93 -1.81 -15.19
N THR A 180 1.50 -2.03 -16.45
CA THR A 180 0.27 -1.41 -16.98
C THR A 180 -0.65 -2.37 -17.72
N TYR A 181 -1.96 -2.15 -17.57
CA TYR A 181 -3.00 -2.88 -18.31
C TYR A 181 -4.21 -1.98 -18.61
N ASN A 182 -4.32 -1.53 -19.86
CA ASN A 182 -5.46 -0.75 -20.38
C ASN A 182 -5.74 0.57 -19.63
N ARG A 183 -4.69 1.20 -19.10
CA ARG A 183 -4.73 2.51 -18.44
C ARG A 183 -3.66 3.45 -18.99
N PRO A 184 -3.68 3.73 -20.29
CA PRO A 184 -2.59 4.43 -20.94
C PRO A 184 -2.43 5.88 -20.40
N ASP A 185 -3.52 6.57 -20.12
CA ASP A 185 -3.51 7.95 -19.57
C ASP A 185 -2.89 8.03 -18.17
N ASP A 186 -3.25 7.09 -17.28
CA ASP A 186 -2.70 6.99 -15.92
C ASP A 186 -1.18 6.74 -16.00
N CYS A 187 -0.75 5.82 -16.86
CA CYS A 187 0.66 5.51 -17.07
C CYS A 187 1.46 6.72 -17.61
N VAL A 188 0.90 7.48 -18.57
CA VAL A 188 1.54 8.70 -19.07
C VAL A 188 1.70 9.74 -17.97
N ALA A 189 0.68 9.92 -17.11
CA ALA A 189 0.76 10.84 -15.98
C ALA A 189 1.86 10.44 -14.98
N ALA A 190 2.01 9.14 -14.69
CA ALA A 190 3.09 8.63 -13.84
C ALA A 190 4.48 8.89 -14.46
N LEU A 191 4.65 8.66 -15.77
CA LEU A 191 5.89 8.95 -16.49
C LEU A 191 6.24 10.44 -16.47
N ALA A 192 5.26 11.32 -16.67
CA ALA A 192 5.45 12.77 -16.58
C ALA A 192 5.88 13.22 -15.19
N ALA A 193 5.27 12.68 -14.13
CA ALA A 193 5.62 12.99 -12.74
C ALA A 193 7.05 12.54 -12.38
N VAL A 194 7.53 11.45 -12.97
CA VAL A 194 8.92 10.99 -12.80
C VAL A 194 9.91 11.93 -13.50
N GLY A 195 9.54 12.48 -14.66
CA GLY A 195 10.39 13.37 -15.45
C GLY A 195 10.39 14.84 -15.00
N GLU A 196 9.40 15.29 -14.22
CA GLU A 196 9.25 16.72 -13.87
C GLU A 196 10.26 17.23 -12.83
N ASP A 197 10.81 16.36 -11.97
CA ASP A 197 11.78 16.72 -10.93
C ASP A 197 13.21 16.36 -11.39
N PRO A 198 14.08 17.36 -11.65
CA PRO A 198 15.44 17.10 -12.15
C PRO A 198 16.30 16.24 -11.23
N ALA A 199 16.12 16.32 -9.90
CA ALA A 199 16.89 15.53 -8.95
C ALA A 199 16.47 14.05 -9.01
N VAL A 200 15.17 13.79 -9.16
CA VAL A 200 14.63 12.44 -9.36
C VAL A 200 15.10 11.88 -10.70
N PHE A 201 14.93 12.63 -11.79
CA PHE A 201 15.34 12.20 -13.12
C PHE A 201 16.86 11.91 -13.22
N GLY A 202 17.67 12.68 -12.50
CA GLY A 202 19.11 12.47 -12.38
C GLY A 202 19.51 11.15 -11.73
N ALA A 203 18.69 10.60 -10.84
CA ALA A 203 18.93 9.32 -10.17
C ALA A 203 18.50 8.10 -10.99
N ILE A 204 17.67 8.29 -12.02
CA ILE A 204 17.09 7.20 -12.80
C ILE A 204 18.07 6.77 -13.90
N ASP A 205 18.31 5.47 -14.02
CA ASP A 205 19.09 4.83 -15.08
C ASP A 205 18.19 4.44 -16.25
N SER A 206 17.09 3.75 -15.96
CA SER A 206 16.13 3.27 -16.95
C SER A 206 14.71 3.18 -16.39
N ILE A 207 13.72 3.28 -17.25
CA ILE A 207 12.30 3.11 -16.96
C ILE A 207 11.74 2.08 -17.94
N VAL A 208 11.19 1.00 -17.41
CA VAL A 208 10.58 -0.07 -18.20
C VAL A 208 9.09 -0.12 -17.89
N VAL A 209 8.27 0.05 -18.93
CA VAL A 209 6.82 -0.12 -18.85
C VAL A 209 6.46 -1.48 -19.44
N ALA A 210 5.99 -2.41 -18.61
CA ALA A 210 5.42 -3.68 -19.06
C ALA A 210 3.97 -3.47 -19.49
N ASP A 211 3.75 -3.24 -20.79
CA ASP A 211 2.43 -3.04 -21.39
C ASP A 211 1.79 -4.40 -21.69
N GLN A 212 0.81 -4.75 -20.85
CA GLN A 212 0.09 -6.02 -20.90
C GLN A 212 -1.29 -5.90 -21.56
N GLY A 213 -1.63 -4.70 -22.03
CA GLY A 213 -2.95 -4.32 -22.51
C GLY A 213 -3.13 -4.45 -24.02
N ASN A 214 -4.31 -4.06 -24.48
CA ASN A 214 -4.63 -3.81 -25.88
C ASN A 214 -5.00 -2.34 -26.16
N LYS A 215 -4.98 -1.49 -25.13
CA LYS A 215 -4.95 -0.03 -25.23
C LYS A 215 -3.57 0.42 -24.81
N HIS A 216 -2.71 0.71 -25.77
CA HIS A 216 -1.29 0.89 -25.52
C HIS A 216 -0.95 2.29 -25.01
N VAL A 217 0.06 2.38 -24.14
CA VAL A 217 0.53 3.64 -23.56
C VAL A 217 1.02 4.61 -24.64
N LYS A 218 1.65 4.08 -25.69
CA LYS A 218 2.14 4.88 -26.83
C LYS A 218 1.03 5.62 -27.60
N ASP A 219 -0.22 5.21 -27.43
CA ASP A 219 -1.37 5.76 -28.16
C ASP A 219 -2.15 6.79 -27.30
N ALA A 220 -1.73 7.06 -26.05
CA ALA A 220 -2.35 8.06 -25.18
C ALA A 220 -1.87 9.49 -25.46
N GLU A 221 -2.74 10.45 -25.13
CA GLU A 221 -2.40 11.87 -25.14
C GLU A 221 -1.29 12.17 -24.12
N GLY A 222 -0.32 13.02 -24.49
CA GLY A 222 0.82 13.37 -23.62
C GLY A 222 2.00 12.38 -23.67
N PHE A 223 1.86 11.25 -24.38
CA PHE A 223 2.92 10.25 -24.45
C PHE A 223 4.18 10.77 -25.14
N ASP A 224 4.05 11.48 -26.25
CA ASP A 224 5.19 12.00 -27.00
C ASP A 224 5.99 13.02 -26.17
N GLU A 225 5.31 13.87 -25.39
CA GLU A 225 5.93 14.80 -24.45
C GLU A 225 6.65 14.06 -23.31
N ALA A 226 6.00 13.06 -22.70
CA ALA A 226 6.62 12.26 -21.65
C ALA A 226 7.83 11.49 -22.17
N LYS A 227 7.74 10.91 -23.37
CA LYS A 227 8.85 10.21 -24.04
C LYS A 227 9.99 11.17 -24.37
N ALA A 228 9.70 12.38 -24.84
CA ALA A 228 10.71 13.39 -25.11
C ALA A 228 11.45 13.84 -23.83
N ALA A 229 10.72 13.98 -22.72
CA ALA A 229 11.31 14.34 -21.42
C ALA A 229 12.19 13.21 -20.84
N LEU A 230 11.79 11.95 -21.03
CA LEU A 230 12.52 10.79 -20.48
C LEU A 230 13.65 10.28 -21.39
N GLY A 231 13.57 10.57 -22.69
CA GLY A 231 14.56 10.18 -23.69
C GLY A 231 14.79 8.67 -23.75
N ASP A 232 16.05 8.27 -23.97
CA ASP A 232 16.45 6.87 -24.13
C ASP A 232 16.34 6.04 -22.85
N LYS A 233 16.02 6.66 -21.70
CA LYS A 233 15.78 5.94 -20.46
C LYS A 233 14.47 5.15 -20.50
N LEU A 234 13.48 5.58 -21.29
CA LEU A 234 12.16 4.94 -21.36
C LEU A 234 12.14 3.80 -22.39
N ARG A 235 11.71 2.61 -21.95
CA ARG A 235 11.43 1.45 -22.82
C ARG A 235 10.04 0.89 -22.52
N ILE A 236 9.31 0.52 -23.57
CA ILE A 236 8.00 -0.16 -23.46
C ILE A 236 8.18 -1.60 -23.91
N GLU A 237 7.81 -2.53 -23.04
CA GLU A 237 7.85 -3.96 -23.28
C GLU A 237 6.43 -4.51 -23.41
N TYR A 238 6.06 -4.95 -24.61
CA TYR A 238 4.75 -5.52 -24.89
C TYR A 238 4.72 -7.01 -24.56
N GLN A 239 3.70 -7.45 -23.82
CA GLN A 239 3.53 -8.86 -23.46
C GLN A 239 2.05 -9.22 -23.25
N GLY A 240 1.74 -10.51 -23.16
CA GLY A 240 0.40 -10.97 -22.79
C GLY A 240 0.02 -10.60 -21.34
N ASN A 241 -1.28 -10.59 -21.03
CA ASN A 241 -1.74 -10.31 -19.68
C ASN A 241 -1.37 -11.43 -18.70
N MET A 242 -0.34 -11.17 -17.90
CA MET A 242 0.13 -12.05 -16.82
C MET A 242 -0.14 -11.46 -15.43
N GLY A 243 -1.01 -10.44 -15.35
CA GLY A 243 -1.36 -9.74 -14.12
C GLY A 243 -0.20 -8.92 -13.54
N GLY A 244 -0.39 -8.42 -12.31
CA GLY A 244 0.62 -7.67 -11.59
C GLY A 244 1.93 -8.44 -11.43
N SER A 245 1.87 -9.73 -11.06
CA SER A 245 3.09 -10.53 -10.85
C SER A 245 3.95 -10.61 -12.12
N GLY A 246 3.33 -10.76 -13.30
CA GLY A 246 4.05 -10.80 -14.57
C GLY A 246 4.59 -9.45 -15.03
N GLY A 247 3.87 -8.35 -14.74
CA GLY A 247 4.34 -6.99 -15.03
C GLY A 247 5.53 -6.59 -14.16
N PHE A 248 5.44 -6.83 -12.85
CA PHE A 248 6.54 -6.59 -11.93
C PHE A 248 7.73 -7.54 -12.16
N ALA A 249 7.47 -8.82 -12.49
CA ALA A 249 8.54 -9.73 -12.88
C ALA A 249 9.26 -9.25 -14.13
N ARG A 250 8.55 -8.63 -15.09
CA ARG A 250 9.19 -8.01 -16.26
C ARG A 250 10.06 -6.83 -15.87
N GLY A 251 9.58 -5.95 -14.98
CA GLY A 251 10.37 -4.84 -14.44
C GLY A 251 11.67 -5.31 -13.77
N VAL A 252 11.60 -6.33 -12.91
CA VAL A 252 12.79 -6.94 -12.28
C VAL A 252 13.69 -7.59 -13.32
N TYR A 253 13.14 -8.37 -14.25
CA TYR A 253 13.89 -9.03 -15.32
C TYR A 253 14.71 -8.02 -16.13
N GLU A 254 14.08 -6.98 -16.66
CA GLU A 254 14.75 -5.98 -17.50
C GLU A 254 15.76 -5.15 -16.71
N ALA A 255 15.50 -4.89 -15.42
CA ALA A 255 16.49 -4.25 -14.56
C ALA A 255 17.74 -5.14 -14.40
N LEU A 256 17.57 -6.45 -14.22
CA LEU A 256 18.67 -7.39 -14.07
C LEU A 256 19.42 -7.66 -15.39
N THR A 257 18.73 -7.71 -16.53
CA THR A 257 19.34 -8.11 -17.81
C THR A 257 19.74 -6.96 -18.73
N ALA A 258 19.14 -5.78 -18.56
CA ALA A 258 19.27 -4.65 -19.50
C ALA A 258 19.54 -3.29 -18.82
N SER A 259 19.90 -3.29 -17.53
CA SER A 259 20.35 -2.11 -16.78
C SER A 259 21.52 -2.48 -15.86
N GLN A 260 22.28 -1.46 -15.44
CA GLN A 260 23.34 -1.56 -14.43
C GLN A 260 22.98 -0.74 -13.18
N ALA A 261 21.69 -0.47 -12.97
CA ALA A 261 21.22 0.28 -11.81
C ALA A 261 21.49 -0.45 -10.48
N ASP A 262 21.87 0.29 -9.45
CA ASP A 262 22.11 -0.25 -8.11
C ASP A 262 20.81 -0.70 -7.42
N HIS A 263 19.68 -0.09 -7.80
CA HIS A 263 18.36 -0.29 -7.19
C HIS A 263 17.30 -0.51 -8.26
N ILE A 264 16.30 -1.32 -7.92
CA ILE A 264 15.09 -1.56 -8.71
C ILE A 264 13.93 -0.93 -7.96
N LEU A 265 13.16 -0.06 -8.60
CA LEU A 265 11.95 0.54 -8.04
C LEU A 265 10.73 0.03 -8.79
N LEU A 266 9.85 -0.71 -8.09
CA LEU A 266 8.57 -1.15 -8.62
C LEU A 266 7.49 -0.11 -8.33
N MET A 267 6.69 0.23 -9.34
CA MET A 267 5.59 1.19 -9.27
C MET A 267 4.37 0.72 -10.08
N ASP A 268 3.17 1.09 -9.62
CA ASP A 268 1.92 0.89 -10.39
C ASP A 268 1.72 2.01 -11.43
N ASP A 269 0.79 1.81 -12.37
CA ASP A 269 0.42 2.81 -13.38
C ASP A 269 -0.68 3.78 -12.90
N ASP A 270 -1.64 3.34 -12.08
CA ASP A 270 -2.76 4.13 -11.58
C ASP A 270 -2.46 4.90 -10.27
N ILE A 271 -1.32 5.60 -10.28
CA ILE A 271 -0.82 6.37 -9.13
C ILE A 271 -0.61 7.85 -9.43
N VAL A 272 -0.68 8.67 -8.39
CA VAL A 272 -0.07 10.01 -8.38
C VAL A 272 1.17 9.96 -7.49
N VAL A 273 2.31 10.36 -8.02
CA VAL A 273 3.60 10.26 -7.31
C VAL A 273 3.94 11.59 -6.66
N GLU A 274 4.41 11.55 -5.41
CA GLU A 274 5.21 12.63 -4.85
C GLU A 274 6.68 12.36 -5.20
N PRO A 275 7.31 13.08 -6.16
CA PRO A 275 8.60 12.68 -6.71
C PRO A 275 9.71 12.59 -5.65
N ASP A 276 9.69 13.46 -4.63
CA ASP A 276 10.65 13.42 -3.53
C ASP A 276 10.63 12.09 -2.76
N SER A 277 9.51 11.36 -2.77
CA SER A 277 9.42 10.04 -2.17
C SER A 277 10.39 9.05 -2.79
N ILE A 278 10.70 9.16 -4.09
CA ILE A 278 11.67 8.29 -4.76
C ILE A 278 13.07 8.52 -4.18
N LEU A 279 13.45 9.77 -3.96
CA LEU A 279 14.73 10.14 -3.36
C LEU A 279 14.83 9.72 -1.89
N ARG A 280 13.73 9.80 -1.13
CA ARG A 280 13.68 9.32 0.26
C ARG A 280 13.94 7.82 0.36
N LEU A 281 13.31 7.02 -0.51
CA LEU A 281 13.57 5.57 -0.57
C LEU A 281 15.03 5.28 -0.96
N LEU A 282 15.55 6.00 -1.95
CA LEU A 282 16.95 5.86 -2.38
C LEU A 282 17.93 6.20 -1.26
N ALA A 283 17.71 7.32 -0.57
CA ALA A 283 18.57 7.77 0.52
C ALA A 283 18.56 6.74 1.66
N MET A 284 17.38 6.27 2.09
CA MET A 284 17.25 5.22 3.11
C MET A 284 17.98 3.93 2.68
N SER A 285 17.83 3.51 1.43
CA SER A 285 18.49 2.31 0.89
C SER A 285 20.02 2.44 0.88
N ARG A 286 20.55 3.61 0.51
CA ARG A 286 22.01 3.86 0.47
C ARG A 286 22.65 3.95 1.84
N TYR A 287 21.93 4.49 2.83
CA TYR A 287 22.41 4.57 4.21
C TYR A 287 22.09 3.34 5.05
N ALA A 288 21.35 2.37 4.50
CA ALA A 288 20.97 1.17 5.22
C ALA A 288 22.21 0.41 5.75
N THR A 289 22.17 -0.03 7.01
CA THR A 289 23.28 -0.79 7.62
C THR A 289 23.47 -2.15 6.96
N ASP A 290 22.35 -2.77 6.57
CA ASP A 290 22.29 -4.04 5.84
C ASP A 290 21.47 -3.86 4.57
N ARG A 291 21.70 -4.71 3.57
CA ARG A 291 20.86 -4.76 2.35
C ARG A 291 19.40 -4.99 2.77
N MET A 292 18.48 -4.16 2.30
CA MET A 292 17.07 -4.24 2.70
C MET A 292 16.13 -3.69 1.64
N LEU A 293 14.86 -4.07 1.70
CA LEU A 293 13.81 -3.47 0.87
C LEU A 293 13.29 -2.21 1.55
N VAL A 294 13.08 -1.14 0.78
CA VAL A 294 12.52 0.12 1.28
C VAL A 294 11.26 0.47 0.49
N GLY A 295 10.12 0.42 1.16
CA GLY A 295 8.82 0.65 0.58
C GLY A 295 8.26 2.04 0.87
N GLY A 296 7.58 2.62 -0.10
CA GLY A 296 6.74 3.80 0.10
C GLY A 296 5.36 3.40 0.63
N GLN A 297 4.78 4.24 1.48
CA GLN A 297 3.42 4.08 1.95
C GLN A 297 2.40 4.51 0.88
N MET A 298 1.14 4.16 1.08
CA MET A 298 0.05 4.50 0.17
C MET A 298 -0.89 5.52 0.82
N LEU A 299 -1.05 6.67 0.18
CA LEU A 299 -2.15 7.61 0.43
C LEU A 299 -3.35 7.25 -0.46
N ASN A 300 -4.57 7.55 -0.01
CA ASN A 300 -5.79 7.23 -0.76
C ASN A 300 -6.00 8.24 -1.90
N LEU A 301 -6.10 7.77 -3.15
CA LEU A 301 -6.32 8.64 -4.32
C LEU A 301 -7.66 9.40 -4.30
N GLN A 302 -8.71 8.84 -3.69
CA GLN A 302 -10.03 9.49 -3.57
C GLN A 302 -10.14 10.42 -2.35
N ALA A 303 -9.45 10.06 -1.27
CA ALA A 303 -9.40 10.85 -0.04
C ALA A 303 -7.95 11.23 0.24
N ARG A 304 -7.45 12.23 -0.49
CA ARG A 304 -6.01 12.49 -0.66
C ARG A 304 -5.25 12.88 0.62
N SER A 305 -5.91 13.21 1.73
CA SER A 305 -5.27 13.40 3.05
C SER A 305 -5.15 12.12 3.90
N HIS A 306 -5.64 10.98 3.39
CA HIS A 306 -5.74 9.74 4.15
C HIS A 306 -4.58 8.80 3.85
N LEU A 307 -3.84 8.41 4.89
CA LEU A 307 -2.89 7.31 4.84
C LEU A 307 -3.62 5.98 4.96
N HIS A 308 -3.37 5.08 4.01
CA HIS A 308 -3.97 3.76 4.01
C HIS A 308 -3.54 2.95 5.24
N SER A 309 -2.24 2.78 5.47
CA SER A 309 -1.67 2.05 6.60
C SER A 309 -0.23 2.52 6.86
N MET A 310 0.21 2.47 8.12
CA MET A 310 1.64 2.68 8.46
C MET A 310 2.53 1.48 8.06
N GLY A 311 1.93 0.29 7.91
CA GLY A 311 2.67 -0.94 7.62
C GLY A 311 1.81 -2.19 7.78
N GLU A 312 2.22 -3.28 7.13
CA GLU A 312 1.49 -4.55 7.11
C GLU A 312 2.40 -5.74 7.45
N VAL A 313 1.80 -6.78 8.02
CA VAL A 313 2.46 -8.03 8.41
C VAL A 313 1.60 -9.23 8.03
N VAL A 314 2.18 -10.42 8.02
CA VAL A 314 1.48 -11.69 7.83
C VAL A 314 1.30 -12.38 9.19
N ASP A 315 0.05 -12.55 9.62
CA ASP A 315 -0.27 -13.37 10.79
C ASP A 315 0.22 -14.81 10.57
N ARG A 316 1.16 -15.27 11.40
CA ARG A 316 1.83 -16.57 11.20
C ARG A 316 0.96 -17.79 11.52
N TRP A 317 -0.15 -17.62 12.24
CA TRP A 317 -1.04 -18.72 12.62
C TRP A 317 -2.11 -19.00 11.57
N GLN A 318 -2.83 -17.96 11.16
CA GLN A 318 -3.84 -18.09 10.10
C GLN A 318 -3.25 -17.85 8.71
N PHE A 319 -2.03 -17.33 8.61
CA PHE A 319 -1.38 -16.98 7.35
C PHE A 319 -2.23 -16.02 6.52
N MET A 320 -2.50 -14.84 7.07
CA MET A 320 -3.27 -13.78 6.41
C MET A 320 -2.57 -12.46 6.66
N TRP A 321 -2.38 -11.67 5.60
CA TRP A 321 -1.86 -10.32 5.73
C TRP A 321 -2.87 -9.41 6.46
N GLY A 322 -2.35 -8.35 7.08
CA GLY A 322 -3.14 -7.30 7.71
C GLY A 322 -2.27 -6.25 8.37
N ALA A 323 -2.92 -5.27 9.01
CA ALA A 323 -2.24 -4.19 9.71
C ALA A 323 -1.24 -4.71 10.74
N ALA A 324 -0.06 -4.11 10.76
CA ALA A 324 0.95 -4.37 11.78
C ALA A 324 0.42 -4.04 13.20
N PRO A 325 1.02 -4.59 14.27
CA PRO A 325 0.64 -4.25 15.63
C PRO A 325 0.64 -2.73 15.87
N ASN A 326 -0.38 -2.23 16.58
CA ASN A 326 -0.61 -0.81 16.84
C ASN A 326 -0.98 0.06 15.63
N VAL A 327 -1.14 -0.51 14.44
CA VAL A 327 -1.59 0.21 13.24
C VAL A 327 -3.12 0.19 13.13
N ARG A 328 -3.68 1.29 12.60
CA ARG A 328 -5.05 1.34 12.10
C ARG A 328 -5.02 1.79 10.65
N TYR A 329 -5.87 1.18 9.85
CA TYR A 329 -6.10 1.65 8.49
C TYR A 329 -6.81 3.01 8.48
N ASP A 330 -6.63 3.74 7.37
CA ASP A 330 -7.37 4.95 7.01
C ASP A 330 -7.20 6.11 8.01
N HIS A 331 -5.98 6.63 8.09
CA HIS A 331 -5.64 7.77 8.93
C HIS A 331 -5.74 9.10 8.17
N ASP A 332 -6.70 9.94 8.52
CA ASP A 332 -6.88 11.28 7.93
C ASP A 332 -6.06 12.36 8.65
N PHE A 333 -5.00 12.84 8.00
CA PHE A 333 -4.13 13.90 8.52
C PHE A 333 -4.81 15.28 8.59
N ALA A 334 -5.79 15.55 7.72
CA ALA A 334 -6.51 16.83 7.74
C ALA A 334 -7.40 16.97 8.98
N ARG A 335 -7.92 15.86 9.50
CA ARG A 335 -8.71 15.83 10.74
C ARG A 335 -7.87 15.57 11.99
N ARG A 336 -6.81 14.76 11.88
CA ARG A 336 -5.94 14.38 13.00
C ARG A 336 -4.47 14.57 12.62
N PRO A 337 -3.93 15.79 12.78
CA PRO A 337 -2.53 16.10 12.48
C PRO A 337 -1.57 15.16 13.21
N LEU A 338 -0.36 15.00 12.68
CA LEU A 338 0.68 14.12 13.22
C LEU A 338 0.87 14.35 14.73
N ARG A 339 1.03 15.62 15.14
CA ARG A 339 1.19 16.07 16.54
C ARG A 339 0.12 15.57 17.52
N ARG A 340 -1.06 15.17 17.04
CA ARG A 340 -2.20 14.70 17.83
C ARG A 340 -2.48 13.21 17.65
N SER A 341 -1.58 12.49 16.98
CA SER A 341 -1.80 11.13 16.51
C SER A 341 -0.77 10.17 17.11
N ALA A 342 -0.81 9.99 18.43
CA ALA A 342 0.14 9.18 19.23
C ALA A 342 0.57 7.84 18.61
N ARG A 343 -0.35 7.12 17.94
CA ARG A 343 -0.03 5.83 17.29
C ARG A 343 0.99 5.93 16.16
N LEU A 344 1.03 7.07 15.45
CA LEU A 344 1.96 7.30 14.34
C LEU A 344 3.39 7.58 14.81
N HIS A 345 3.59 7.80 16.11
CA HIS A 345 4.91 8.04 16.67
C HIS A 345 5.65 6.76 17.03
N ARG A 346 5.00 5.58 16.97
CA ARG A 346 5.71 4.30 17.13
C ARG A 346 6.42 3.93 15.82
N ARG A 347 7.62 3.34 15.93
CA ARG A 347 8.22 2.62 14.81
C ARG A 347 7.38 1.37 14.52
N ILE A 348 7.01 1.18 13.26
CA ILE A 348 6.21 0.04 12.82
C ILE A 348 7.11 -0.85 11.97
N ASP A 349 7.31 -2.07 12.44
CA ASP A 349 8.02 -3.10 11.70
C ASP A 349 7.03 -3.89 10.83
N VAL A 350 7.47 -4.26 9.63
CA VAL A 350 6.64 -4.86 8.57
C VAL A 350 7.26 -6.16 8.07
N ASP A 351 6.44 -7.03 7.50
CA ASP A 351 6.94 -8.24 6.81
C ASP A 351 7.19 -7.99 5.31
N TYR A 352 6.52 -6.99 4.73
CA TYR A 352 6.58 -6.65 3.31
C TYR A 352 6.08 -5.22 3.07
N ASN A 353 6.25 -4.72 1.84
CA ASN A 353 5.58 -3.53 1.34
C ASN A 353 4.96 -3.82 -0.03
N GLY A 354 3.80 -3.24 -0.31
CA GLY A 354 3.17 -3.37 -1.62
C GLY A 354 4.00 -2.74 -2.74
N TRP A 355 3.80 -3.24 -3.95
CA TRP A 355 4.58 -2.85 -5.14
C TRP A 355 4.06 -1.62 -5.87
N TRP A 356 3.11 -0.90 -5.28
CA TRP A 356 2.79 0.46 -5.72
C TRP A 356 4.00 1.41 -5.64
N MET A 357 4.92 1.16 -4.69
CA MET A 357 6.20 1.84 -4.57
C MET A 357 7.14 1.02 -3.66
N CYS A 358 8.03 0.21 -4.24
CA CYS A 358 8.97 -0.60 -3.47
C CYS A 358 10.36 -0.64 -4.10
N MET A 359 11.36 -0.21 -3.35
CA MET A 359 12.76 -0.22 -3.75
C MET A 359 13.47 -1.48 -3.26
N ILE A 360 14.10 -2.18 -4.19
CA ILE A 360 14.80 -3.44 -3.99
C ILE A 360 16.26 -3.24 -4.44
N PRO A 361 17.27 -3.46 -3.59
CA PRO A 361 18.66 -3.46 -4.02
C PRO A 361 18.86 -4.51 -5.12
N ARG A 362 19.58 -4.17 -6.20
CA ARG A 362 19.83 -5.08 -7.32
C ARG A 362 20.40 -6.42 -6.83
N SER A 363 21.40 -6.36 -5.95
CA SER A 363 22.05 -7.55 -5.37
C SER A 363 21.10 -8.46 -4.60
N VAL A 364 20.03 -7.91 -4.00
CA VAL A 364 18.99 -8.72 -3.35
C VAL A 364 18.17 -9.45 -4.42
N ALA A 365 17.74 -8.75 -5.47
CA ALA A 365 16.96 -9.37 -6.56
C ALA A 365 17.75 -10.44 -7.32
N GLU A 366 19.07 -10.27 -7.50
CA GLU A 366 19.96 -11.28 -8.07
C GLU A 366 20.02 -12.55 -7.20
N GLU A 367 19.98 -12.40 -5.89
CA GLU A 367 20.11 -13.51 -4.93
C GLU A 367 18.78 -14.26 -4.71
N ILE A 368 17.67 -13.54 -4.55
CA ILE A 368 16.37 -14.13 -4.23
C ILE A 368 15.47 -14.35 -5.46
N GLY A 369 15.90 -13.93 -6.64
CA GLY A 369 15.20 -14.12 -7.91
C GLY A 369 13.95 -13.25 -8.10
N LEU A 370 13.20 -13.54 -9.16
CA LEU A 370 12.02 -12.81 -9.63
C LEU A 370 10.76 -13.12 -8.78
N PRO A 371 9.71 -12.29 -8.88
CA PRO A 371 8.37 -12.59 -8.35
C PRO A 371 7.86 -14.00 -8.68
N LEU A 372 7.02 -14.55 -7.81
CA LEU A 372 6.30 -15.78 -8.13
C LEU A 372 5.24 -15.56 -9.22
N PRO A 373 4.97 -16.54 -10.09
CA PRO A 373 3.95 -16.46 -11.15
C PRO A 373 2.52 -16.60 -10.59
N LEU A 374 2.03 -15.57 -9.89
CA LEU A 374 0.77 -15.60 -9.12
C LEU A 374 -0.41 -14.84 -9.76
N PHE A 375 -0.20 -14.20 -10.90
CA PHE A 375 -1.12 -13.26 -11.56
C PHE A 375 -1.34 -11.97 -10.74
N ILE A 376 -2.01 -12.02 -9.59
CA ILE A 376 -2.19 -10.88 -8.67
C ILE A 376 -2.24 -11.33 -7.22
N LYS A 377 -1.94 -10.42 -6.28
CA LYS A 377 -2.05 -10.59 -4.82
C LYS A 377 -1.02 -11.59 -4.28
N TRP A 378 -0.54 -11.31 -3.07
CA TRP A 378 0.43 -12.12 -2.30
C TRP A 378 1.83 -12.19 -2.88
N ASP A 379 2.05 -11.71 -4.09
CA ASP A 379 3.35 -11.62 -4.74
C ASP A 379 4.30 -10.67 -4.00
N ASP A 380 3.81 -9.50 -3.61
CA ASP A 380 4.51 -8.54 -2.75
C ASP A 380 4.83 -9.11 -1.36
N ALA A 381 3.84 -9.71 -0.70
CA ALA A 381 3.98 -10.32 0.62
C ALA A 381 4.94 -11.50 0.60
N GLU A 382 4.89 -12.34 -0.44
CA GLU A 382 5.83 -13.44 -0.59
C GLU A 382 7.26 -12.96 -0.79
N TYR A 383 7.46 -11.93 -1.61
CA TYR A 383 8.80 -11.40 -1.86
C TYR A 383 9.43 -10.81 -0.59
N GLY A 384 8.65 -10.06 0.20
CA GLY A 384 9.09 -9.57 1.52
C GLY A 384 9.44 -10.71 2.49
N LEU A 385 8.61 -11.74 2.57
CA LEU A 385 8.89 -12.93 3.38
C LEU A 385 10.13 -13.69 2.91
N ARG A 386 10.33 -13.81 1.58
CA ARG A 386 11.50 -14.47 1.00
C ARG A 386 12.78 -13.66 1.24
N ALA A 387 12.72 -12.35 1.12
CA ALA A 387 13.81 -11.44 1.47
C ALA A 387 14.18 -11.58 2.96
N GLN A 388 13.19 -11.55 3.85
CA GLN A 388 13.39 -11.73 5.29
C GLN A 388 14.05 -13.07 5.62
N ALA A 389 13.68 -14.15 4.92
CA ALA A 389 14.29 -15.48 5.10
C ALA A 389 15.78 -15.53 4.68
N HIS A 390 16.24 -14.59 3.84
CA HIS A 390 17.65 -14.42 3.46
C HIS A 390 18.37 -13.34 4.29
N GLY A 391 17.71 -12.81 5.34
CA GLY A 391 18.29 -11.77 6.19
C GLY A 391 18.14 -10.35 5.65
N TYR A 392 17.33 -10.13 4.61
CA TYR A 392 17.03 -8.81 4.05
C TYR A 392 15.69 -8.30 4.60
N PRO A 393 15.68 -7.40 5.59
CA PRO A 393 14.44 -6.87 6.15
C PRO A 393 13.71 -5.96 5.15
N THR A 394 12.47 -5.59 5.48
CA THR A 394 11.71 -4.58 4.76
C THR A 394 11.32 -3.45 5.71
N ALA A 395 11.37 -2.20 5.24
CA ALA A 395 10.80 -1.05 5.95
C ALA A 395 9.81 -0.29 5.06
N SER A 396 8.60 -0.03 5.56
CA SER A 396 7.68 0.94 4.97
C SER A 396 8.01 2.32 5.52
N LEU A 397 8.67 3.17 4.73
CA LEU A 397 9.22 4.46 5.17
C LEU A 397 8.10 5.52 5.27
N PRO A 398 7.75 6.02 6.47
CA PRO A 398 6.78 7.09 6.61
C PRO A 398 7.28 8.38 5.96
N GLY A 399 6.36 9.13 5.35
CA GLY A 399 6.71 10.35 4.62
C GLY A 399 7.23 10.09 3.20
N ALA A 400 7.45 8.85 2.78
CA ALA A 400 7.58 8.49 1.36
C ALA A 400 6.27 7.84 0.92
N ALA A 401 5.57 8.41 -0.06
CA ALA A 401 4.31 7.87 -0.53
C ALA A 401 3.95 8.22 -1.98
N ILE A 402 2.99 7.44 -2.48
CA ILE A 402 2.20 7.74 -3.66
C ILE A 402 0.71 7.80 -3.26
N TRP A 403 -0.14 8.36 -4.11
CA TRP A 403 -1.60 8.21 -4.00
C TRP A 403 -2.08 7.11 -4.93
N HIS A 404 -2.83 6.16 -4.38
CA HIS A 404 -3.40 5.04 -5.13
C HIS A 404 -4.78 4.64 -4.56
N MET A 405 -5.57 3.92 -5.35
CA MET A 405 -6.89 3.44 -4.94
C MET A 405 -6.78 2.31 -3.91
N PRO A 406 -7.23 2.49 -2.65
CA PRO A 406 -7.15 1.44 -1.66
C PRO A 406 -8.12 0.30 -1.99
N TRP A 407 -7.84 -0.89 -1.46
CA TRP A 407 -8.70 -2.06 -1.61
C TRP A 407 -9.98 -1.99 -0.78
N SER A 408 -10.05 -1.17 0.28
CA SER A 408 -11.27 -0.97 1.07
C SER A 408 -12.46 -0.49 0.22
N ASP A 409 -12.15 0.18 -0.88
CA ASP A 409 -13.12 0.76 -1.81
C ASP A 409 -13.39 -0.17 -3.01
N LYS A 410 -12.84 -1.40 -3.00
CA LYS A 410 -13.00 -2.44 -4.04
C LYS A 410 -13.67 -3.69 -3.44
N ASP A 411 -14.56 -4.34 -4.21
CA ASP A 411 -15.22 -5.63 -3.86
C ASP A 411 -14.28 -6.85 -4.00
N ASP A 412 -12.97 -6.70 -3.73
CA ASP A 412 -11.94 -7.68 -4.09
C ASP A 412 -12.01 -9.01 -3.32
N ALA A 413 -12.69 -9.02 -2.15
CA ALA A 413 -12.87 -10.23 -1.36
C ALA A 413 -14.03 -11.14 -1.82
N THR A 414 -14.87 -10.69 -2.77
CA THR A 414 -16.07 -11.43 -3.21
C THR A 414 -16.20 -11.57 -4.73
N ASP A 415 -15.38 -10.87 -5.50
CA ASP A 415 -15.40 -10.97 -6.96
C ASP A 415 -14.47 -12.09 -7.48
N TRP A 416 -14.01 -11.96 -8.72
CA TRP A 416 -13.07 -12.89 -9.35
C TRP A 416 -11.72 -12.97 -8.61
N GLN A 417 -11.32 -11.93 -7.87
CA GLN A 417 -10.07 -11.89 -7.12
C GLN A 417 -10.06 -12.85 -5.93
N ALA A 418 -11.24 -13.26 -5.43
CA ALA A 418 -11.35 -14.24 -4.35
C ALA A 418 -10.66 -15.59 -4.67
N TYR A 419 -10.64 -15.98 -5.95
CA TYR A 419 -9.86 -17.13 -6.42
C TYR A 419 -8.36 -16.94 -6.15
N PHE A 420 -7.79 -15.82 -6.60
CA PHE A 420 -6.37 -15.51 -6.45
C PHE A 420 -5.99 -15.31 -4.98
N HIS A 421 -6.82 -14.62 -4.20
CA HIS A 421 -6.62 -14.45 -2.75
C HIS A 421 -6.43 -15.78 -2.03
N LEU A 422 -7.28 -16.79 -2.30
CA LEU A 422 -7.17 -18.08 -1.61
C LEU A 422 -6.05 -18.95 -2.19
N ARG A 423 -5.94 -19.06 -3.52
CA ARG A 423 -4.90 -19.90 -4.15
C ARG A 423 -3.52 -19.41 -3.73
N ASN A 424 -3.28 -18.12 -3.87
CA ASN A 424 -1.96 -17.55 -3.62
C ASN A 424 -1.64 -17.52 -2.12
N ARG A 425 -2.61 -17.28 -1.24
CA ARG A 425 -2.44 -17.50 0.22
C ARG A 425 -1.93 -18.91 0.52
N LEU A 426 -2.50 -19.93 -0.10
CA LEU A 426 -2.09 -21.32 0.12
C LEU A 426 -0.69 -21.60 -0.43
N VAL A 427 -0.36 -21.09 -1.63
CA VAL A 427 0.98 -21.18 -2.22
C VAL A 427 2.03 -20.55 -1.29
N VAL A 428 1.81 -19.30 -0.88
CA VAL A 428 2.76 -18.58 -0.03
C VAL A 428 2.83 -19.18 1.38
N ALA A 429 1.72 -19.69 1.91
CA ALA A 429 1.72 -20.45 3.16
C ALA A 429 2.52 -21.75 3.05
N ALA A 430 2.47 -22.44 1.91
CA ALA A 430 3.26 -23.65 1.71
C ALA A 430 4.77 -23.35 1.67
N LEU A 431 5.16 -22.18 1.18
CA LEU A 431 6.56 -21.74 1.16
C LEU A 431 7.03 -21.28 2.54
N HIS A 432 6.32 -20.32 3.15
CA HIS A 432 6.81 -19.54 4.30
C HIS A 432 5.98 -19.71 5.58
N GLY A 433 4.89 -20.48 5.53
CA GLY A 433 3.91 -20.61 6.60
C GLY A 433 4.13 -21.79 7.55
N PRO A 434 3.16 -22.04 8.44
CA PRO A 434 3.24 -23.11 9.43
C PRO A 434 3.15 -24.48 8.75
N ALA A 435 3.90 -25.47 9.25
CA ALA A 435 3.81 -26.85 8.76
C ALA A 435 2.41 -27.48 8.90
N ASN A 436 1.57 -26.93 9.78
CA ASN A 436 0.21 -27.41 10.00
C ASN A 436 -0.83 -26.36 9.53
N PRO A 437 -1.71 -26.69 8.57
CA PRO A 437 -2.65 -25.74 7.99
C PRO A 437 -3.92 -25.52 8.85
N LYS A 438 -4.01 -26.07 10.06
CA LYS A 438 -5.21 -25.98 10.93
C LYS A 438 -5.72 -24.54 11.11
N GLY A 439 -4.81 -23.59 11.35
CA GLY A 439 -5.17 -22.17 11.52
C GLY A 439 -5.75 -21.57 10.24
N ILE A 440 -5.09 -21.85 9.11
CA ILE A 440 -5.52 -21.44 7.76
C ILE A 440 -6.91 -22.01 7.45
N ILE A 441 -7.09 -23.34 7.60
CA ILE A 441 -8.36 -24.03 7.32
C ILE A 441 -9.49 -23.49 8.20
N ARG A 442 -9.24 -23.26 9.50
CA ARG A 442 -10.25 -22.69 10.41
C ARG A 442 -10.68 -21.29 9.97
N SER A 443 -9.72 -20.45 9.57
CA SER A 443 -9.96 -19.10 9.07
C SER A 443 -10.75 -19.14 7.75
N SER A 444 -10.32 -19.97 6.80
CA SER A 444 -10.99 -20.14 5.50
C SER A 444 -12.41 -20.73 5.65
N LEU A 445 -12.62 -21.71 6.52
CA LEU A 445 -13.95 -22.27 6.78
C LEU A 445 -14.91 -21.21 7.35
N LYS A 446 -14.42 -20.35 8.25
CA LYS A 446 -15.21 -19.23 8.77
C LYS A 446 -15.62 -18.27 7.65
N ALA A 447 -14.71 -17.96 6.73
CA ALA A 447 -14.99 -17.13 5.56
C ALA A 447 -15.99 -17.80 4.60
N THR A 448 -15.81 -19.08 4.26
CA THR A 448 -16.77 -19.85 3.46
C THR A 448 -18.16 -19.81 4.07
N MET A 449 -18.30 -20.03 5.38
CA MET A 449 -19.60 -19.96 6.05
C MET A 449 -20.22 -18.56 5.94
N LYS A 450 -19.42 -17.50 6.08
CA LYS A 450 -19.88 -16.12 5.86
C LYS A 450 -20.41 -15.94 4.42
N HIS A 451 -19.64 -16.35 3.41
CA HIS A 451 -20.04 -16.21 2.00
C HIS A 451 -21.33 -16.99 1.67
N LEU A 452 -21.41 -18.25 2.13
CA LEU A 452 -22.62 -19.06 1.96
C LEU A 452 -23.86 -18.39 2.59
N LEU A 453 -23.72 -17.85 3.80
CA LEU A 453 -24.81 -17.15 4.50
C LEU A 453 -25.12 -15.78 3.91
N CYS A 454 -24.18 -15.18 3.16
CA CYS A 454 -24.39 -13.96 2.37
C CYS A 454 -24.88 -14.23 0.94
N LEU A 455 -25.16 -15.49 0.58
CA LEU A 455 -25.59 -15.92 -0.75
C LEU A 455 -24.55 -15.61 -1.85
N GLU A 456 -23.26 -15.64 -1.49
CA GLU A 456 -22.11 -15.41 -2.37
C GLU A 456 -21.59 -16.76 -2.91
N TYR A 457 -22.45 -17.46 -3.64
CA TYR A 457 -22.17 -18.81 -4.13
C TYR A 457 -21.08 -18.85 -5.19
N SER A 458 -20.98 -17.84 -6.05
CA SER A 458 -19.89 -17.75 -7.01
C SER A 458 -18.54 -17.72 -6.29
N THR A 459 -18.43 -16.94 -5.21
CA THR A 459 -17.20 -16.82 -4.41
C THR A 459 -16.75 -18.17 -3.87
N VAL A 460 -17.66 -18.97 -3.31
CA VAL A 460 -17.33 -20.29 -2.76
C VAL A 460 -16.94 -21.28 -3.87
N ALA A 461 -17.59 -21.20 -5.05
CA ALA A 461 -17.20 -22.00 -6.20
C ALA A 461 -15.81 -21.63 -6.74
N LEU A 462 -15.45 -20.35 -6.71
CA LEU A 462 -14.11 -19.87 -7.03
C LEU A 462 -13.07 -20.33 -5.99
N GLN A 463 -13.42 -20.34 -4.71
CA GLN A 463 -12.57 -20.89 -3.65
C GLN A 463 -12.34 -22.40 -3.82
N ASP A 464 -13.33 -23.17 -4.29
CA ASP A 464 -13.15 -24.59 -4.65
C ASP A 464 -12.14 -24.75 -5.81
N MET A 465 -12.24 -23.93 -6.86
CA MET A 465 -11.23 -23.90 -7.93
C MET A 465 -9.83 -23.56 -7.40
N ALA A 466 -9.73 -22.54 -6.55
CA ALA A 466 -8.46 -22.11 -5.97
C ALA A 466 -7.76 -23.22 -5.19
N ILE A 467 -8.49 -23.99 -4.37
CA ILE A 467 -7.91 -25.11 -3.62
C ILE A 467 -7.50 -26.23 -4.56
N LYS A 468 -8.27 -26.52 -5.61
CA LYS A 468 -7.91 -27.54 -6.61
C LYS A 468 -6.64 -27.19 -7.36
N ASP A 469 -6.49 -25.96 -7.80
CA ASP A 469 -5.30 -25.50 -8.53
C ASP A 469 -4.07 -25.48 -7.62
N PHE A 470 -4.22 -25.10 -6.34
CA PHE A 470 -3.15 -25.25 -5.36
C PHE A 470 -2.76 -26.73 -5.13
N MET A 471 -3.74 -27.63 -5.03
CA MET A 471 -3.47 -29.07 -4.84
C MET A 471 -2.87 -29.74 -6.10
N ALA A 472 -3.00 -29.11 -7.27
CA ALA A 472 -2.37 -29.59 -8.51
C ALA A 472 -0.85 -29.39 -8.51
N GLY A 473 -0.31 -28.55 -7.62
CA GLY A 473 1.12 -28.35 -7.43
C GLY A 473 1.69 -27.13 -8.18
N PRO A 474 3.01 -26.91 -8.05
CA PRO A 474 3.68 -25.71 -8.57
C PRO A 474 3.85 -25.67 -10.10
N ASP A 475 3.93 -26.83 -10.76
CA ASP A 475 4.37 -26.94 -12.16
C ASP A 475 3.48 -26.17 -13.14
N ASN A 476 2.18 -26.04 -12.84
CA ASN A 476 1.21 -25.39 -13.72
C ASN A 476 1.08 -23.88 -13.47
N LEU A 477 1.81 -23.28 -12.51
CA LEU A 477 1.61 -21.88 -12.15
C LEU A 477 1.87 -20.93 -13.33
N PHE A 478 2.92 -21.18 -14.12
CA PHE A 478 3.22 -20.38 -15.31
C PHE A 478 2.13 -20.52 -16.39
N GLU A 479 1.64 -21.73 -16.66
CA GLU A 479 0.57 -21.97 -17.65
C GLU A 479 -0.78 -21.33 -17.25
N LEU A 480 -1.00 -21.17 -15.93
CA LEU A 480 -2.19 -20.53 -15.41
C LEU A 480 -2.19 -19.01 -15.55
N LEU A 481 -1.02 -18.35 -15.69
CA LEU A 481 -0.93 -16.88 -15.78
C LEU A 481 -1.87 -16.29 -16.84
N PRO A 482 -1.79 -16.67 -18.14
CA PRO A 482 -2.63 -16.07 -19.17
C PRO A 482 -4.08 -16.58 -19.15
N THR A 483 -4.34 -17.77 -18.58
CA THR A 483 -5.64 -18.45 -18.74
C THR A 483 -6.55 -18.40 -17.52
N ALA A 484 -6.02 -18.21 -16.31
CA ALA A 484 -6.78 -18.32 -15.06
C ALA A 484 -7.92 -17.29 -14.99
N LEU A 485 -7.66 -16.04 -15.36
CA LEU A 485 -8.68 -14.98 -15.28
C LEU A 485 -9.91 -15.30 -16.15
N GLY A 486 -9.71 -15.80 -17.36
CA GLY A 486 -10.79 -16.20 -18.27
C GLY A 486 -11.66 -17.30 -17.65
N LYS A 487 -11.03 -18.38 -17.17
CA LYS A 487 -11.70 -19.52 -16.51
C LYS A 487 -12.48 -19.08 -15.25
N VAL A 488 -11.91 -18.18 -14.46
CA VAL A 488 -12.55 -17.64 -13.25
C VAL A 488 -13.78 -16.80 -13.60
N ARG A 489 -13.69 -15.93 -14.61
CA ARG A 489 -14.83 -15.12 -15.07
C ARG A 489 -15.96 -15.98 -15.63
N GLU A 490 -15.62 -16.97 -16.46
CA GLU A 490 -16.57 -17.94 -17.00
C GLU A 490 -17.29 -18.67 -15.86
N LYS A 491 -16.54 -19.21 -14.89
CA LYS A 491 -17.13 -19.90 -13.75
C LYS A 491 -18.09 -19.00 -12.98
N ARG A 492 -17.66 -17.77 -12.69
CA ARG A 492 -18.47 -16.79 -11.96
C ARG A 492 -19.79 -16.49 -12.68
N GLY A 493 -19.76 -16.33 -14.01
CA GLY A 493 -20.95 -16.07 -14.83
C GLY A 493 -22.01 -17.19 -14.80
N THR A 494 -21.66 -18.39 -14.33
CA THR A 494 -22.63 -19.48 -14.15
C THR A 494 -23.53 -19.33 -12.92
N PHE A 495 -23.30 -18.31 -12.08
CA PHE A 495 -24.05 -18.07 -10.85
C PHE A 495 -24.78 -16.71 -10.89
N PRO A 496 -26.02 -16.61 -10.35
CA PRO A 496 -26.76 -15.35 -10.31
C PRO A 496 -26.06 -14.22 -9.54
N ASP A 497 -25.36 -14.53 -8.44
CA ASP A 497 -24.58 -13.56 -7.67
C ASP A 497 -23.28 -13.12 -8.38
N GLY A 498 -22.87 -13.86 -9.42
CA GLY A 498 -21.72 -13.53 -10.26
C GLY A 498 -22.03 -12.54 -11.38
N THR A 499 -23.31 -12.26 -11.66
CA THR A 499 -23.76 -11.38 -12.74
C THR A 499 -24.23 -10.05 -12.17
N ILE A 500 -23.64 -8.95 -12.67
CA ILE A 500 -23.99 -7.59 -12.25
C ILE A 500 -25.00 -6.99 -13.23
N LEU A 501 -26.12 -6.52 -12.68
CA LEU A 501 -27.10 -5.71 -13.39
C LEU A 501 -26.75 -4.23 -13.22
N PRO A 502 -26.91 -3.38 -14.24
CA PRO A 502 -26.64 -1.94 -14.13
C PRO A 502 -27.48 -1.24 -13.06
N THR A 503 -28.70 -1.72 -12.82
CA THR A 503 -29.59 -1.12 -11.81
C THR A 503 -30.65 -2.11 -11.32
N ALA A 504 -31.04 -1.98 -10.06
CA ALA A 504 -32.15 -2.74 -9.48
C ALA A 504 -33.50 -2.47 -10.16
N ARG A 505 -33.64 -1.36 -10.92
CA ARG A 505 -34.86 -1.04 -11.67
C ARG A 505 -35.18 -2.03 -12.78
N GLN A 506 -34.21 -2.84 -13.21
CA GLN A 506 -34.43 -3.92 -14.17
C GLN A 506 -35.15 -5.13 -13.56
N LEU A 507 -35.37 -5.14 -12.24
CA LEU A 507 -36.05 -6.20 -11.52
C LEU A 507 -37.39 -5.70 -10.96
N PRO A 508 -38.36 -6.60 -10.70
CA PRO A 508 -39.60 -6.24 -10.04
C PRO A 508 -39.35 -5.57 -8.69
N LEU A 509 -40.26 -4.67 -8.28
CA LEU A 509 -40.17 -4.01 -6.98
C LEU A 509 -40.11 -5.05 -5.85
N PRO A 510 -39.35 -4.77 -4.77
CA PRO A 510 -39.29 -5.66 -3.61
C PRO A 510 -40.67 -6.11 -3.10
N SER A 511 -40.76 -7.37 -2.69
CA SER A 511 -42.01 -7.95 -2.16
C SER A 511 -42.19 -7.76 -0.65
N MET A 512 -41.11 -7.46 0.09
CA MET A 512 -41.15 -7.28 1.54
C MET A 512 -41.58 -5.86 1.91
N ASP A 513 -42.42 -5.77 2.94
CA ASP A 513 -42.79 -4.49 3.57
C ASP A 513 -41.53 -3.79 4.17
N PRO A 514 -41.37 -2.46 3.99
CA PRO A 514 -40.20 -1.73 4.49
C PRO A 514 -39.98 -1.81 6.01
N LEU A 515 -41.05 -1.80 6.83
CA LEU A 515 -40.91 -1.92 8.29
C LEU A 515 -40.45 -3.33 8.67
N HIS A 516 -40.96 -4.34 7.97
CA HIS A 516 -40.48 -5.71 8.13
C HIS A 516 -39.00 -5.84 7.73
N ALA A 517 -38.60 -5.26 6.60
CA ALA A 517 -37.21 -5.26 6.14
C ALA A 517 -36.27 -4.55 7.15
N ALA A 518 -36.69 -3.42 7.72
CA ALA A 518 -35.92 -2.69 8.73
C ALA A 518 -35.64 -3.53 9.99
N SER A 519 -36.53 -4.46 10.35
CA SER A 519 -36.31 -5.36 11.48
C SER A 519 -35.12 -6.32 11.28
N PHE A 520 -34.72 -6.58 10.03
CA PHE A 520 -33.60 -7.46 9.69
C PHE A 520 -32.24 -6.77 9.83
N LEU A 521 -32.21 -5.42 9.79
CA LEU A 521 -30.99 -4.61 9.93
C LEU A 521 -30.44 -4.59 11.37
N LYS A 522 -31.23 -5.00 12.36
CA LYS A 522 -30.79 -5.06 13.76
C LYS A 522 -29.61 -6.03 13.92
N VAL A 523 -28.44 -5.47 14.21
CA VAL A 523 -27.21 -6.23 14.43
C VAL A 523 -27.38 -7.10 15.68
N PRO A 524 -27.22 -8.44 15.60
CA PRO A 524 -27.30 -9.30 16.76
C PRO A 524 -26.08 -9.04 17.67
N VAL A 525 -26.33 -8.46 18.85
CA VAL A 525 -25.31 -8.23 19.89
C VAL A 525 -25.42 -9.27 21.00
N GLY A 526 -24.28 -9.67 21.56
CA GLY A 526 -24.17 -10.68 22.62
C GLY A 526 -24.10 -12.12 22.10
N LYS A 527 -23.34 -12.97 22.81
CA LYS A 527 -23.01 -14.35 22.37
C LYS A 527 -24.26 -15.21 22.08
N VAL A 528 -25.28 -15.11 22.93
CA VAL A 528 -26.53 -15.89 22.81
C VAL A 528 -27.32 -15.50 21.56
N ASN A 529 -27.51 -14.20 21.30
CA ASN A 529 -28.26 -13.72 20.13
C ASN A 529 -27.52 -14.01 18.82
N ILE A 530 -26.19 -13.91 18.83
CA ILE A 530 -25.35 -14.30 17.68
C ILE A 530 -25.55 -15.80 17.38
N ALA A 531 -25.43 -16.66 18.40
CA ALA A 531 -25.61 -18.10 18.24
C ALA A 531 -27.03 -18.47 17.76
N LYS A 532 -28.06 -17.86 18.35
CA LYS A 532 -29.47 -18.06 17.95
C LYS A 532 -29.70 -17.63 16.50
N THR A 533 -29.16 -16.49 16.09
CA THR A 533 -29.26 -15.99 14.71
C THR A 533 -28.53 -16.91 13.75
N ALA A 534 -27.31 -17.35 14.08
CA ALA A 534 -26.55 -18.29 13.28
C ALA A 534 -27.26 -19.65 13.11
N PHE A 535 -27.86 -20.18 14.17
CA PHE A 535 -28.61 -21.43 14.10
C PHE A 535 -29.85 -21.31 13.20
N LYS A 536 -30.63 -20.23 13.34
CA LYS A 536 -31.78 -19.95 12.46
C LYS A 536 -31.36 -19.78 11.00
N ALA A 537 -30.27 -19.04 10.78
CA ALA A 537 -29.69 -18.82 9.47
C ALA A 537 -29.30 -20.15 8.79
N LEU A 538 -28.67 -21.05 9.54
CA LEU A 538 -28.36 -22.39 9.05
C LEU A 538 -29.63 -23.17 8.71
N LEU A 539 -30.60 -23.25 9.63
CA LEU A 539 -31.84 -23.99 9.39
C LEU A 539 -32.58 -23.51 8.11
N HIS A 540 -32.67 -22.20 7.94
CA HIS A 540 -33.28 -21.58 6.76
C HIS A 540 -32.52 -21.92 5.46
N ASN A 541 -31.18 -21.88 5.48
CA ASN A 541 -30.39 -22.22 4.30
C ASN A 541 -30.46 -23.71 3.92
N PHE A 542 -30.78 -24.59 4.88
CA PHE A 542 -31.04 -26.00 4.60
C PHE A 542 -32.48 -26.27 4.14
N SER A 543 -33.46 -25.40 4.42
CA SER A 543 -34.85 -25.57 3.98
C SER A 543 -35.04 -25.20 2.51
N LYS A 544 -36.13 -25.67 1.88
CA LYS A 544 -36.46 -25.33 0.49
C LYS A 544 -36.67 -23.81 0.35
N ALA A 545 -36.17 -23.20 -0.72
CA ALA A 545 -36.42 -21.81 -1.05
C ALA A 545 -37.76 -21.63 -1.75
N ASN A 546 -38.40 -20.49 -1.53
CA ASN A 546 -39.60 -20.07 -2.24
C ASN A 546 -39.22 -19.51 -3.62
N PRO A 547 -39.57 -20.18 -4.73
CA PRO A 547 -39.14 -19.78 -6.07
C PRO A 547 -39.68 -18.40 -6.49
N VAL A 548 -40.78 -17.92 -5.90
CA VAL A 548 -41.31 -16.57 -6.18
C VAL A 548 -40.24 -15.49 -5.91
N HIS A 549 -39.41 -15.69 -4.89
CA HIS A 549 -38.36 -14.77 -4.52
C HIS A 549 -37.13 -14.82 -5.43
N HIS A 550 -37.10 -15.71 -6.43
CA HIS A 550 -36.08 -15.74 -7.47
C HIS A 550 -36.46 -14.90 -8.70
N GLU A 551 -37.74 -14.58 -8.84
CA GLU A 551 -38.27 -13.70 -9.89
C GLU A 551 -38.45 -12.28 -9.35
N ARG A 552 -39.04 -12.14 -8.15
CA ARG A 552 -39.25 -10.87 -7.47
C ARG A 552 -38.43 -10.79 -6.17
N PRO A 553 -37.44 -9.89 -6.05
CA PRO A 553 -36.61 -9.82 -4.86
C PRO A 553 -37.45 -9.50 -3.61
N GLN A 554 -37.01 -9.96 -2.45
CA GLN A 554 -37.63 -9.60 -1.18
C GLN A 554 -37.26 -8.18 -0.78
N VAL A 555 -35.99 -7.81 -0.92
CA VAL A 555 -35.44 -6.52 -0.51
C VAL A 555 -34.28 -6.12 -1.43
N ASN A 556 -34.09 -4.82 -1.56
CA ASN A 556 -32.88 -4.25 -2.16
C ASN A 556 -31.95 -3.81 -1.02
N VAL A 557 -30.76 -4.39 -0.96
CA VAL A 557 -29.83 -4.23 0.16
C VAL A 557 -28.63 -3.40 -0.29
N PRO A 558 -28.36 -2.25 0.34
CA PRO A 558 -27.13 -1.50 0.12
C PRO A 558 -25.88 -2.33 0.47
N ALA A 559 -24.75 -2.04 -0.17
CA ALA A 559 -23.48 -2.77 0.06
C ALA A 559 -23.07 -2.77 1.55
N GLN A 560 -23.20 -1.64 2.23
CA GLN A 560 -22.87 -1.49 3.66
C GLN A 560 -23.74 -2.36 4.59
N ASP A 561 -24.97 -2.68 4.17
CA ASP A 561 -25.96 -3.44 4.95
C ASP A 561 -25.98 -4.94 4.60
N ALA A 562 -25.20 -5.34 3.59
CA ALA A 562 -25.10 -6.71 3.07
C ALA A 562 -24.36 -7.66 4.04
N ARG A 563 -24.98 -7.92 5.19
CA ARG A 563 -24.41 -8.70 6.28
C ARG A 563 -25.06 -10.07 6.40
N TRP A 564 -24.28 -11.07 6.85
CA TRP A 564 -24.72 -12.47 6.96
C TRP A 564 -26.02 -12.62 7.78
N PHE A 565 -26.18 -11.85 8.86
CA PHE A 565 -27.37 -11.97 9.70
C PHE A 565 -28.62 -11.49 8.98
N LEU A 566 -28.54 -10.57 8.01
CA LEU A 566 -29.67 -10.12 7.21
C LEU A 566 -29.92 -11.09 6.04
N LEU A 567 -28.91 -11.31 5.20
CA LEU A 567 -29.03 -12.05 3.95
C LEU A 567 -29.37 -13.53 4.15
N SER A 568 -28.89 -14.14 5.24
CA SER A 568 -29.14 -15.57 5.52
C SER A 568 -30.59 -15.92 5.87
N ARG A 569 -31.47 -14.92 5.98
CA ARG A 569 -32.91 -15.08 6.26
C ARG A 569 -33.79 -14.79 5.04
N LEU A 570 -33.16 -14.59 3.86
CA LEU A 570 -33.81 -14.24 2.61
C LEU A 570 -33.61 -15.34 1.57
N ASP A 571 -34.60 -15.50 0.71
CA ASP A 571 -34.61 -16.39 -0.45
C ASP A 571 -34.13 -15.68 -1.72
N GLY A 572 -34.33 -14.36 -1.80
CA GLY A 572 -33.77 -13.56 -2.89
C GLY A 572 -33.69 -12.07 -2.58
N ALA A 573 -32.54 -11.46 -2.87
CA ALA A 573 -32.29 -10.05 -2.61
C ALA A 573 -31.35 -9.46 -3.67
N THR A 574 -31.55 -8.19 -4.01
CA THR A 574 -30.54 -7.45 -4.76
C THR A 574 -29.54 -6.87 -3.77
N VAL A 575 -28.26 -6.92 -4.11
CA VAL A 575 -27.18 -6.36 -3.29
C VAL A 575 -26.36 -5.44 -4.18
N SER A 576 -26.22 -4.18 -3.78
CA SER A 576 -25.35 -3.24 -4.50
C SER A 576 -23.89 -3.67 -4.42
N VAL A 577 -23.15 -3.46 -5.51
CA VAL A 577 -21.68 -3.57 -5.49
C VAL A 577 -21.07 -2.38 -4.74
N ALA A 578 -19.88 -2.55 -4.17
CA ALA A 578 -19.21 -1.55 -3.33
C ALA A 578 -18.92 -0.23 -4.06
N ASP A 579 -18.62 -0.29 -5.37
CA ASP A 579 -18.39 0.89 -6.20
C ASP A 579 -19.68 1.65 -6.58
N GLY A 580 -20.85 1.12 -6.21
CA GLY A 580 -22.16 1.70 -6.46
C GLY A 580 -22.63 1.62 -7.92
N ARG A 581 -21.89 0.98 -8.83
CA ARG A 581 -22.18 0.98 -10.28
C ARG A 581 -23.17 -0.08 -10.75
N GLY A 582 -23.72 -0.88 -9.83
CA GLY A 582 -24.68 -1.93 -10.17
C GLY A 582 -25.19 -2.72 -8.97
N VAL A 583 -25.91 -3.80 -9.26
CA VAL A 583 -26.44 -4.73 -8.26
C VAL A 583 -26.29 -6.19 -8.70
N ALA A 584 -26.03 -7.09 -7.77
CA ALA A 584 -26.10 -8.54 -7.97
C ALA A 584 -27.43 -9.07 -7.43
N TYR A 585 -28.13 -9.91 -8.20
CA TYR A 585 -29.34 -10.58 -7.71
C TYR A 585 -28.97 -11.92 -7.06
N ARG A 586 -28.79 -11.89 -5.74
CA ARG A 586 -28.44 -13.08 -4.95
C ARG A 586 -29.69 -13.91 -4.67
N LYS A 587 -29.60 -15.23 -4.93
CA LYS A 587 -30.72 -16.17 -4.85
C LYS A 587 -30.33 -17.37 -4.01
N ARG A 588 -31.14 -17.70 -3.01
CA ARG A 588 -30.89 -18.82 -2.11
C ARG A 588 -31.35 -20.11 -2.76
N ASP A 589 -30.40 -21.02 -3.00
CA ASP A 589 -30.70 -22.38 -3.42
C ASP A 589 -30.11 -23.37 -2.41
N ASN A 590 -30.97 -24.16 -1.76
CA ASN A 590 -30.58 -25.09 -0.72
C ASN A 590 -29.78 -26.29 -1.26
N LYS A 591 -29.97 -26.69 -2.52
CA LYS A 591 -29.18 -27.75 -3.16
C LYS A 591 -27.78 -27.22 -3.47
N VAL A 592 -27.67 -26.01 -4.00
CA VAL A 592 -26.38 -25.34 -4.26
C VAL A 592 -25.63 -25.10 -2.95
N PHE A 593 -26.29 -24.56 -1.93
CA PHE A 593 -25.72 -24.35 -0.60
C PHE A 593 -25.10 -25.63 -0.04
N ARG A 594 -25.87 -26.73 -0.01
CA ARG A 594 -25.39 -28.03 0.50
C ARG A 594 -24.23 -28.55 -0.35
N LYS A 595 -24.34 -28.51 -1.67
CA LYS A 595 -23.29 -28.98 -2.58
C LYS A 595 -21.97 -28.24 -2.35
N LEU A 596 -22.01 -26.91 -2.30
CA LEU A 596 -20.82 -26.09 -2.08
C LEU A 596 -20.23 -26.32 -0.69
N LEU A 597 -21.06 -26.34 0.35
CA LEU A 597 -20.62 -26.60 1.72
C LEU A 597 -19.89 -27.94 1.85
N PHE A 598 -20.51 -29.04 1.42
CA PHE A 598 -19.91 -30.37 1.55
C PHE A 598 -18.70 -30.56 0.63
N THR A 599 -18.69 -29.94 -0.55
CA THR A 599 -17.50 -29.91 -1.41
C THR A 599 -16.34 -29.21 -0.71
N GLN A 600 -16.60 -28.06 -0.09
CA GLN A 600 -15.56 -27.30 0.60
C GLN A 600 -15.03 -28.03 1.84
N LEU A 601 -15.91 -28.65 2.64
CA LEU A 601 -15.49 -29.48 3.77
C LEU A 601 -14.61 -30.66 3.32
N ARG A 602 -14.96 -31.32 2.21
CA ARG A 602 -14.12 -32.37 1.62
C ARG A 602 -12.76 -31.82 1.18
N ASN A 603 -12.73 -30.66 0.54
CA ASN A 603 -11.49 -30.02 0.11
C ASN A 603 -10.60 -29.66 1.30
N TYR A 604 -11.15 -29.13 2.39
CA TYR A 604 -10.37 -28.84 3.59
C TYR A 604 -9.83 -30.09 4.27
N TRP A 605 -10.59 -31.18 4.30
CA TRP A 605 -10.10 -32.46 4.80
C TRP A 605 -8.94 -32.99 3.94
N LYS A 606 -9.08 -32.95 2.61
CA LYS A 606 -7.99 -33.32 1.68
C LYS A 606 -6.78 -32.41 1.85
N LEU A 607 -7.00 -31.10 1.91
CA LEU A 607 -5.95 -30.10 2.12
C LEU A 607 -5.17 -30.41 3.39
N GLN A 608 -5.84 -30.64 4.53
CA GLN A 608 -5.18 -30.99 5.80
C GLN A 608 -4.27 -32.22 5.68
N ARG A 609 -4.65 -33.20 4.86
CA ARG A 609 -3.90 -34.45 4.65
C ARG A 609 -2.72 -34.27 3.68
N GLU A 610 -2.94 -33.57 2.57
CA GLU A 610 -1.96 -33.40 1.48
C GLU A 610 -0.98 -32.26 1.73
N TYR A 611 -1.28 -31.35 2.68
CA TYR A 611 -0.49 -30.13 2.90
C TYR A 611 1.01 -30.36 3.13
N PRO A 612 1.46 -31.34 3.94
CA PRO A 612 2.91 -31.57 4.10
C PRO A 612 3.61 -31.93 2.79
N ARG A 613 2.98 -32.74 1.94
CA ARG A 613 3.48 -33.08 0.60
C ARG A 613 3.54 -31.85 -0.30
N LEU A 614 2.51 -31.00 -0.27
CA LEU A 614 2.46 -29.76 -1.06
C LEU A 614 3.53 -28.77 -0.60
N VAL A 615 3.76 -28.61 0.71
CA VAL A 615 4.86 -27.79 1.27
C VAL A 615 6.20 -28.20 0.67
N GLU A 616 6.52 -29.49 0.66
CA GLU A 616 7.76 -30.00 0.09
C GLU A 616 7.87 -29.71 -1.42
N GLN A 617 6.79 -29.97 -2.17
CA GLN A 617 6.75 -29.72 -3.61
C GLN A 617 6.94 -28.24 -3.96
N TYR A 618 6.21 -27.33 -3.30
CA TYR A 618 6.32 -25.89 -3.56
C TYR A 618 7.71 -25.36 -3.20
N ARG A 619 8.28 -25.78 -2.05
CA ARG A 619 9.64 -25.37 -1.66
C ARG A 619 10.70 -25.88 -2.63
N LYS A 620 10.57 -27.13 -3.11
CA LYS A 620 11.48 -27.69 -4.13
C LYS A 620 11.40 -26.94 -5.45
N ALA A 621 10.21 -26.47 -5.84
CA ALA A 621 10.00 -25.75 -7.09
C ALA A 621 10.40 -24.26 -7.01
N LEU A 622 10.56 -23.69 -5.81
CA LEU A 622 10.82 -22.26 -5.61
C LEU A 622 11.97 -21.73 -6.49
N PRO A 623 13.17 -22.37 -6.55
CA PRO A 623 14.26 -21.89 -7.41
C PRO A 623 13.88 -21.80 -8.88
N THR A 624 13.07 -22.74 -9.39
CA THR A 624 12.59 -22.73 -10.77
C THR A 624 11.55 -21.63 -10.98
N LEU A 625 10.61 -21.46 -10.04
CA LEU A 625 9.54 -20.45 -10.12
C LEU A 625 10.05 -19.01 -10.10
N THR A 626 11.21 -18.76 -9.49
CA THR A 626 11.81 -17.42 -9.35
C THR A 626 13.02 -17.19 -10.26
N SER A 627 13.46 -18.21 -11.00
CA SER A 627 14.61 -18.09 -11.90
C SER A 627 14.36 -17.14 -13.07
N VAL A 628 15.41 -16.45 -13.48
CA VAL A 628 15.44 -15.61 -14.69
C VAL A 628 15.12 -16.46 -15.92
N GLU A 629 15.66 -17.67 -15.99
CA GLU A 629 15.52 -18.59 -17.13
C GLU A 629 14.07 -19.05 -17.34
N SER A 630 13.33 -19.35 -16.27
CA SER A 630 11.93 -19.76 -16.38
C SER A 630 11.04 -18.62 -16.84
N TRP A 631 11.21 -17.42 -16.26
CA TRP A 631 10.46 -16.23 -16.67
C TRP A 631 10.81 -15.80 -18.10
N GLN A 632 12.07 -15.90 -18.51
CA GLN A 632 12.48 -15.58 -19.87
C GLN A 632 11.73 -16.42 -20.92
N LYS A 633 11.40 -17.68 -20.63
CA LYS A 633 10.61 -18.52 -21.54
C LYS A 633 9.19 -18.01 -21.76
N ILE A 634 8.64 -17.31 -20.76
CA ILE A 634 7.28 -16.76 -20.80
C ILE A 634 7.26 -15.35 -21.41
N PHE A 635 8.33 -14.57 -21.25
CA PHE A 635 8.46 -13.26 -21.88
C PHE A 635 8.78 -13.32 -23.37
N LYS A 636 9.36 -14.43 -23.84
CA LYS A 636 9.55 -14.64 -25.27
C LYS A 636 8.19 -14.82 -25.97
N PRO A 637 7.95 -14.12 -27.09
CA PRO A 637 6.67 -14.14 -27.80
C PRO A 637 6.31 -15.51 -28.39
#